data_AF-A0A150KL80-F1
#
_entry.id   AF-A0A150KL80-F1
#
_cell.length_a   1.000
_cell.length_b   1.000
_cell.length_c   1.000
_cell.angle_alpha   90.00
_cell.angle_beta   90.00
_cell.angle_gamma   90.00
#
_symmetry.space_group_name_H-M   'P 1'
#
loop_
_entity.id
_entity.type
_entity.pdbx_description
1 polymer ?
#
loop_
_entity_poly.entity_id
_entity_poly.type
_entity_poly.pdbx_seq_one_letter_code
_entity_poly.pdbx_strand_id
1 'polypeptide(L)' 'MNEWITTSQLIDRLRIGQIAELEEGKRIPTKFGPSYKHLTKSVDGDLRWCKDDGSMLSSSPLQIYGHMAAGKWAIKED' A
#
# COMPACT_ATOMS: atom_id res chain seq x y z
N MET A 1 -17.09 7.23 2.87
CA MET A 1 -16.48 7.64 1.59
C MET A 1 -14.99 7.64 1.84
N ASN A 2 -14.22 6.73 1.24
CA ASN A 2 -12.80 6.59 1.60
C ASN A 2 -12.02 7.82 1.13
N GLU A 3 -11.25 8.44 2.04
CA GLU A 3 -10.38 9.57 1.72
C GLU A 3 -9.17 9.07 0.93
N TRP A 4 -8.96 9.64 -0.26
CA TRP A 4 -7.81 9.35 -1.10
C TRP A 4 -6.62 10.27 -0.77
N ILE A 5 -5.60 9.73 -0.13
CA ILE A 5 -4.41 10.45 0.34
C ILE A 5 -3.20 10.20 -0.57
N THR A 6 -2.23 11.11 -0.54
CA THR A 6 -0.94 10.96 -1.24
C THR A 6 -0.02 9.95 -0.53
N THR A 7 1.00 9.45 -1.21
CA THR A 7 2.00 8.54 -0.62
C THR A 7 2.70 9.14 0.60
N SER A 8 3.02 10.44 0.61
CA SER A 8 3.58 11.11 1.79
C SER A 8 2.61 11.08 2.97
N GLN A 9 1.35 11.48 2.74
CA GLN A 9 0.32 11.41 3.76
C GLN A 9 0.05 9.99 4.24
N LEU A 10 0.18 8.98 3.37
CA LEU A 10 0.08 7.57 3.75
C LEU A 10 1.17 7.18 4.74
N ILE A 11 2.43 7.53 4.46
CA ILE A 11 3.56 7.23 5.35
C ILE A 11 3.33 7.81 6.75
N ASP A 12 2.81 9.04 6.82
CA ASP A 12 2.49 9.74 8.06
C ASP A 12 1.26 9.18 8.79
N ARG A 13 0.19 8.83 8.05
CA ARG A 13 -1.12 8.49 8.63
C ARG A 13 -1.35 7.00 8.85
N LEU A 14 -0.74 6.12 8.04
CA LEU A 14 -0.93 4.69 8.16
C LEU A 14 -0.32 4.19 9.47
N ARG A 15 -1.12 3.54 10.30
CA ARG A 15 -0.69 2.95 11.57
C ARG A 15 -0.24 1.50 11.37
N ILE A 16 0.55 1.02 12.32
CA ILE A 16 0.98 -0.38 12.36
C ILE A 16 -0.25 -1.29 12.36
N GLY A 17 -0.26 -2.30 11.49
CA GLY A 17 -1.36 -3.24 11.34
C GLY A 17 -2.55 -2.75 10.48
N GLN A 18 -2.60 -1.47 10.11
CA GLN A 18 -3.61 -0.98 9.16
C GLN A 18 -3.23 -1.33 7.72
N ILE A 19 -4.25 -1.39 6.87
CA ILE A 19 -4.10 -1.65 5.44
C ILE A 19 -4.52 -0.41 4.66
N ALA A 20 -3.78 -0.08 3.61
CA ALA A 20 -4.19 0.90 2.61
C ALA A 20 -4.33 0.27 1.24
N GLU A 21 -5.30 0.73 0.47
CA GLU A 21 -5.54 0.31 -0.90
C GLU A 21 -5.15 1.38 -1.90
N LEU A 22 -4.47 0.96 -2.98
CA LEU A 22 -4.12 1.79 -4.11
C LEU A 22 -5.32 1.99 -5.03
N GLU A 23 -5.52 3.23 -5.48
CA GLU A 23 -6.53 3.61 -6.47
C GLU A 23 -6.46 2.71 -7.70
N GLU A 24 -7.64 2.25 -8.15
CA GLU A 24 -7.75 1.23 -9.22
C GLU A 24 -7.00 1.61 -10.51
N GLY A 25 -7.09 2.88 -10.93
CA GLY A 25 -6.41 3.38 -12.12
C GLY A 25 -4.87 3.46 -12.00
N LYS A 26 -4.33 3.23 -10.80
CA LYS A 26 -2.89 3.26 -10.50
C LYS A 26 -2.33 1.88 -10.13
N ARG A 27 -3.17 0.85 -10.05
CA ARG A 27 -2.74 -0.52 -9.71
C ARG A 27 -1.76 -1.06 -10.75
N ILE A 28 -0.75 -1.80 -10.28
CA ILE A 28 0.25 -2.41 -11.17
C ILE A 28 -0.43 -3.55 -11.95
N PRO A 29 -0.41 -3.53 -13.29
CA PRO A 29 -1.02 -4.59 -14.09
C PRO A 29 -0.39 -5.95 -13.81
N THR A 30 -1.21 -7.00 -13.77
CA THR A 30 -0.80 -8.38 -13.47
C THR A 30 0.29 -8.95 -14.41
N LYS A 31 0.43 -8.38 -15.61
CA LYS A 31 1.47 -8.76 -16.57
C LYS A 31 2.90 -8.40 -16.12
N PHE A 32 3.05 -7.48 -15.16
CA PHE A 32 4.34 -7.04 -14.61
C PHE A 32 4.67 -7.70 -13.27
N GLY A 33 3.80 -8.58 -12.77
CA GLY A 33 3.92 -9.21 -11.45
C GLY A 33 2.56 -9.29 -10.75
N PRO A 34 2.53 -9.69 -9.47
CA PRO A 34 1.31 -9.66 -8.67
C PRO A 34 0.64 -8.28 -8.76
N SER A 35 -0.69 -8.23 -8.82
CA SER A 35 -1.44 -6.97 -8.74
C SER A 35 -1.30 -6.42 -7.33
N TYR A 36 -0.23 -5.66 -7.13
CA TYR A 36 0.07 -5.01 -5.87
C TYR A 36 -0.90 -3.85 -5.66
N LYS A 37 -1.91 -4.09 -4.83
CA LYS A 37 -2.98 -3.12 -4.52
C LYS A 37 -3.07 -2.75 -3.04
N HIS A 38 -2.50 -3.54 -2.13
CA HIS A 38 -2.60 -3.31 -0.68
C HIS A 38 -1.26 -3.15 0.00
N LEU A 39 -1.11 -2.09 0.79
CA LEU A 39 0.04 -1.87 1.66
C LEU A 39 -0.37 -2.05 3.12
N THR A 40 0.53 -2.59 3.93
CA THR A 40 0.43 -2.56 5.39
C THR A 40 1.70 -1.97 5.99
N LYS A 41 1.59 -1.41 7.20
CA LYS A 41 2.74 -0.95 7.98
C LYS A 41 3.12 -2.02 9.00
N SER A 42 4.34 -2.53 8.89
CA SER A 42 4.88 -3.53 9.81
C SER A 42 5.22 -2.90 11.17
N VAL A 43 5.52 -3.77 12.15
CA VAL A 43 5.95 -3.35 13.50
C VAL A 43 7.27 -2.58 13.51
N ASP A 44 8.13 -2.84 12.52
CA ASP A 44 9.38 -2.11 12.27
C ASP A 44 9.17 -0.73 11.64
N GLY A 45 7.92 -0.38 11.29
CA GLY A 45 7.57 0.91 10.71
C GLY A 45 7.66 0.97 9.18
N ASP A 46 8.14 -0.10 8.54
CA ASP A 46 8.24 -0.21 7.09
C ASP A 46 6.87 -0.44 6.44
N LEU A 47 6.73 0.08 5.22
CA LEU A 47 5.60 -0.23 4.35
C LEU A 47 5.91 -1.48 3.53
N ARG A 48 4.97 -2.43 3.51
CA ARG A 48 5.10 -3.71 2.80
C ARG A 48 3.84 -4.05 2.03
N TRP A 49 4.00 -4.67 0.87
CA TRP A 49 2.88 -5.20 0.12
C TRP A 49 2.24 -6.38 0.86
N CYS A 50 0.92 -6.35 0.96
CA CYS A 50 0.12 -7.43 1.53
C CYS A 50 -0.96 -7.89 0.54
N LYS A 51 -1.52 -9.08 0.79
CA LYS A 51 -2.69 -9.59 0.08
C LYS A 51 -3.96 -8.98 0.67
N ASP A 52 -5.11 -9.34 0.09
CA ASP A 52 -6.44 -8.94 0.57
C ASP A 52 -6.71 -9.34 2.04
N ASP A 53 -6.09 -10.42 2.52
CA ASP A 53 -6.20 -10.91 3.90
C ASP A 53 -5.20 -10.26 4.87
N GLY A 54 -4.43 -9.27 4.42
CA GLY A 54 -3.38 -8.62 5.20
C GLY A 54 -2.09 -9.44 5.34
N SER A 55 -2.03 -10.66 4.81
CA SER A 55 -0.81 -11.46 4.82
C SER A 55 0.27 -10.83 3.94
N MET A 56 1.52 -10.83 4.41
CA MET A 56 2.63 -10.23 3.68
C MET A 56 2.91 -11.00 2.38
N LEU A 57 3.03 -10.27 1.26
CA LEU A 57 3.46 -10.84 -0.02
C LEU A 57 4.97 -11.05 -0.08
N SER A 58 5.74 -10.22 0.62
CA SER A 58 7.19 -10.29 0.67
C SER A 58 7.70 -9.86 2.03
N SER A 59 8.79 -10.50 2.48
CA SER A 59 9.53 -10.12 3.68
C SER A 59 10.46 -8.93 3.44
N SER A 60 10.70 -8.54 2.19
CA SER A 60 11.54 -7.40 1.85
C SER A 60 10.76 -6.08 1.92
N PRO A 61 11.35 -5.01 2.48
CA PRO A 61 10.74 -3.68 2.50
C PRO A 61 10.49 -3.17 1.08
N LEU A 62 9.45 -2.35 0.89
CA LEU A 62 9.14 -1.80 -0.43
C LEU A 62 10.30 -0.92 -0.95
N GLN A 63 10.79 -1.21 -2.15
CA GLN A 63 11.23 -0.14 -3.04
C GLN A 63 9.98 0.51 -3.62
N ILE A 64 9.64 1.71 -3.14
CA ILE A 64 8.65 2.57 -3.78
C ILE A 64 9.26 3.04 -5.10
N TYR A 65 9.13 2.23 -6.17
CA TYR A 65 9.48 2.65 -7.53
C TYR A 65 8.70 3.93 -7.82
N GLY A 66 9.33 4.95 -8.41
CA GLY A 66 8.79 6.31 -8.56
C GLY A 66 7.37 6.40 -9.13
N HIS A 67 6.87 5.37 -9.81
CA HIS A 67 5.46 5.20 -10.20
C HIS A 67 4.46 5.24 -9.03
N MET A 68 4.84 4.79 -7.83
CA MET A 68 4.01 4.80 -6.62
C MET A 68 4.04 6.13 -5.86
N ALA A 69 5.00 7.02 -6.09
CA ALA A 69 5.01 8.35 -5.48
C ALA A 69 3.79 9.19 -5.93
N ALA A 70 3.27 8.92 -7.12
CA ALA A 70 2.04 9.52 -7.65
C ALA A 70 0.75 8.74 -7.32
N GLY A 71 0.84 7.69 -6.50
CA GLY A 71 -0.30 6.88 -6.09
C GLY A 71 -1.26 7.65 -5.17
N LYS A 72 -2.55 7.36 -5.31
CA LYS A 72 -3.60 7.77 -4.37
C LYS A 72 -4.01 6.54 -3.55
N TRP A 73 -4.07 6.70 -2.24
CA TRP A 73 -4.27 5.60 -1.31
C TRP A 73 -5.49 5.84 -0.44
N ALA A 74 -6.23 4.78 -0.13
CA ALA A 74 -7.31 4.81 0.82
C ALA A 74 -6.93 3.91 2.00
N ILE A 75 -6.78 4.47 3.20
CA ILE A 75 -6.60 3.66 4.41
C ILE A 75 -7.94 2.95 4.67
N LYS A 76 -7.92 1.62 4.72
CA LYS A 76 -9.07 0.84 5.16
C LYS A 76 -9.12 0.91 6.68
N GLU A 77 -10.14 1.60 7.19
CA GLU A 77 -10.51 1.50 8.60
C GLU A 77 -11.11 0.10 8.85
N ASP A 78 -10.81 -0.45 10.02
CA ASP A 78 -11.37 -1.72 10.52
C ASP A 78 -12.87 -1.57 10.80
#